data_AF-A0A4S2S007-F1
#
_entry.id   AF-A0A4S2S007-F1
#
_cell.length_a   1.000
_cell.length_b   1.000
_cell.length_c   1.000
_cell.angle_alpha   90.00
_cell.angle_beta   90.00
_cell.angle_gamma   90.00
#
_symmetry.space_group_name_H-M   'P 1'
#
loop_
_entity.id
_entity.type
_entity.pdbx_description
1 polymer ?
#
loop_
_entity_poly.entity_id
_entity_poly.type
_entity_poly.pdbx_seq_one_letter_code
_entity_poly.pdbx_strand_id
1 'polypeptide(L)'
;MAEHFVTLHCEPCASCQDESWQRVVDGRLRREWQHYCPVAGTQACDGGWGPAPDLIREEIIAREGTERLGVGGPDGVPLKTAREVMGLTLAQLSQARSHGFEATPVEAELLRGSALRAAGEDRGRF
;
A
#
# COMPACT_ATOMS: atom_id res chain seq x y z
N MET A 1 27.77 30.27 -9.30
CA MET A 1 26.44 30.70 -9.78
C MET A 1 25.43 29.94 -8.95
N ALA A 2 24.53 30.64 -8.27
CA ALA A 2 23.58 30.03 -7.34
C ALA A 2 22.56 29.19 -8.12
N GLU A 3 22.23 28.01 -7.61
CA GLU A 3 21.12 27.20 -8.10
C GLU A 3 19.84 27.87 -7.59
N HIS A 4 18.98 28.35 -8.51
CA HIS A 4 17.69 28.93 -8.16
C HIS A 4 16.64 27.81 -8.19
N PHE A 5 16.08 27.49 -7.03
CA PHE A 5 14.89 26.64 -6.92
C PHE A 5 13.70 27.55 -6.61
N VAL A 6 12.65 27.47 -7.44
CA VAL A 6 11.37 28.11 -7.15
C VAL A 6 10.42 27.03 -6.64
N THR A 7 10.01 27.13 -5.38
CA THR A 7 8.89 26.35 -4.87
C THR A 7 7.61 27.09 -5.24
N LEU A 8 6.97 26.66 -6.33
CA LEU A 8 5.63 27.12 -6.66
C LEU A 8 4.66 26.39 -5.72
N HIS A 9 4.26 27.04 -4.63
CA HIS A 9 3.06 26.62 -3.93
C HIS A 9 1.89 26.98 -4.83
N CYS A 10 1.26 25.98 -5.45
CA CYS A 10 -0.11 26.16 -5.94
C CYS A 10 -0.94 26.48 -4.69
N GLU A 11 -1.55 27.67 -4.61
CA GLU A 11 -2.66 27.88 -3.68
C GLU A 11 -3.66 26.73 -3.90
N PRO A 12 -4.17 26.06 -2.85
CA PRO A 12 -5.09 24.95 -3.05
C PRO A 12 -6.33 25.47 -3.76
N CYS A 13 -6.40 25.19 -5.06
CA CYS A 13 -7.54 25.56 -5.86
C CYS A 13 -8.65 24.55 -5.53
N ALA A 14 -9.84 25.02 -5.16
CA ALA A 14 -10.94 24.11 -4.81
C ALA A 14 -11.33 23.15 -5.96
N SER A 15 -10.90 23.44 -7.18
CA SER A 15 -11.06 22.61 -8.38
C SER A 15 -9.94 21.59 -8.61
N CYS A 16 -8.84 21.69 -7.86
CA CYS A 16 -7.70 20.77 -7.91
C CYS A 16 -8.13 19.46 -7.23
N GLN A 17 -7.88 18.33 -7.87
CA GLN A 17 -8.25 17.01 -7.36
C GLN A 17 -7.01 16.12 -7.32
N ASP A 18 -6.83 15.46 -6.18
CA ASP A 18 -5.83 14.44 -5.96
C ASP A 18 -6.54 13.12 -5.66
N GLU A 19 -6.17 12.08 -6.40
CA GLU A 19 -6.73 10.74 -6.22
C GLU A 19 -5.61 9.72 -6.07
N SER A 20 -5.68 8.99 -4.97
CA SER A 20 -4.78 7.89 -4.63
C SER A 20 -5.55 6.58 -4.61
N TRP A 21 -5.02 5.54 -5.24
CA TRP A 21 -5.56 4.20 -5.09
C TRP A 21 -4.51 3.11 -5.17
N GLN A 22 -4.93 1.92 -4.74
CA GLN A 22 -4.13 0.70 -4.76
C GLN A 22 -4.98 -0.43 -5.35
N ARG A 23 -4.34 -1.33 -6.09
CA ARG A 23 -4.97 -2.55 -6.63
C ARG A 23 -3.98 -3.70 -6.68
N VAL A 24 -4.50 -4.93 -6.79
CA VAL A 24 -3.67 -6.12 -7.05
C VAL A 24 -3.59 -6.36 -8.56
N VAL A 25 -2.36 -6.48 -9.09
CA VAL A 25 -2.08 -6.85 -10.48
C VAL A 25 -1.04 -7.96 -10.46
N ASP A 26 -1.36 -9.11 -11.07
CA ASP A 26 -0.49 -10.29 -11.12
C ASP A 26 0.07 -10.72 -9.75
N GLY A 27 -0.76 -10.64 -8.70
CA GLY A 27 -0.37 -10.98 -7.33
C GLY A 27 0.60 -9.99 -6.67
N ARG A 28 0.66 -8.75 -7.17
CA ARG A 28 1.50 -7.67 -6.63
C ARG A 28 0.68 -6.40 -6.45
N LEU A 29 1.04 -5.60 -5.45
CA LEU A 29 0.42 -4.28 -5.26
C LEU A 29 0.90 -3.33 -6.35
N ARG A 30 -0.07 -2.68 -6.99
CA ARG A 30 0.12 -1.53 -7.87
C ARG A 30 -0.53 -0.33 -7.20
N ARG A 31 0.24 0.74 -7.02
CA ARG A 31 -0.22 2.01 -6.45
C ARG A 31 -0.25 3.09 -7.52
N GLU A 32 -1.28 3.89 -7.57
CA GLU A 32 -1.41 4.96 -8.56
C GLU A 32 -1.86 6.22 -7.86
N TRP A 33 -1.33 7.34 -8.33
CA TRP A 33 -1.68 8.66 -7.89
C TRP A 33 -1.96 9.52 -9.12
N GLN A 34 -3.03 10.30 -9.06
CA GLN A 34 -3.38 11.25 -10.08
C GLN A 34 -3.62 12.61 -9.47
N HIS A 35 -3.08 13.62 -10.14
CA HIS A 35 -3.39 15.01 -9.88
C HIS A 35 -4.01 15.63 -11.12
N TYR A 36 -5.11 16.34 -10.93
CA TYR A 36 -5.78 17.08 -11.98
C TYR A 36 -6.15 18.48 -11.50
N CYS A 37 -5.67 19.50 -12.21
CA CYS A 37 -6.01 20.90 -11.96
C CYS A 37 -6.46 21.57 -13.28
N PRO A 38 -7.78 21.79 -13.47
CA PRO A 38 -8.28 22.43 -14.68
C PRO A 38 -7.90 23.90 -14.77
N VAL A 39 -7.78 24.60 -13.63
CA VAL A 39 -7.42 26.03 -13.59
C VAL A 39 -5.97 26.27 -14.02
N ALA A 40 -5.06 25.37 -13.64
CA ALA A 40 -3.67 25.41 -14.06
C ALA A 40 -3.40 24.60 -15.34
N GLY A 41 -4.43 23.99 -15.95
CA GLY A 41 -4.29 23.12 -17.12
C GLY A 41 -3.30 21.97 -16.91
N THR A 42 -3.13 21.50 -15.66
CA THR A 42 -2.08 20.54 -15.29
C THR A 42 -2.70 19.18 -14.97
N GLN A 43 -2.05 18.13 -15.47
CA GLN A 43 -2.34 16.74 -15.13
C GLN A 43 -1.02 16.03 -14.84
N ALA A 44 -0.98 15.27 -13.74
CA ALA A 44 0.13 14.38 -13.43
C ALA A 44 -0.42 13.01 -13.04
N CYS A 45 0.24 11.96 -13.52
CA CYS A 45 -0.04 10.59 -13.12
C CYS A 45 1.30 9.99 -12.67
N ASP A 46 1.30 9.38 -11.50
CA ASP A 46 2.44 8.62 -11.01
C ASP A 46 1.97 7.24 -10.54
N GLY A 47 2.90 6.31 -10.47
CA GLY A 47 2.62 5.01 -9.92
C GLY A 47 3.85 4.16 -9.69
N GLY A 48 3.71 3.25 -8.73
CA GLY A 48 4.74 2.28 -8.40
C GLY A 48 4.19 0.88 -8.17
N TRP A 49 5.12 -0.02 -7.88
CA TRP A 49 4.84 -1.36 -7.39
C TRP A 49 5.15 -1.43 -5.89
N GLY A 50 4.43 -2.30 -5.19
CA GLY A 50 4.59 -2.54 -3.76
C GLY A 50 3.65 -1.68 -2.91
N PRO A 51 3.87 -1.68 -1.58
CA PRO A 51 3.08 -0.91 -0.64
C PRO A 51 3.04 0.59 -0.99
N ALA A 52 1.91 1.22 -0.65
CA ALA A 52 1.79 2.66 -0.75
C ALA A 52 2.76 3.34 0.25
N PRO A 53 3.43 4.46 -0.13
CA PRO A 53 4.10 5.33 0.83
C PRO A 53 3.08 5.85 1.85
N ASP A 54 3.56 6.22 3.04
CA ASP A 54 2.70 6.54 4.18
C ASP A 54 1.60 7.56 3.84
N LEU A 55 1.92 8.66 3.16
CA LEU A 55 0.92 9.69 2.79
C LEU A 55 -0.21 9.14 1.90
N ILE A 56 0.14 8.36 0.87
CA ILE A 56 -0.85 7.74 -0.04
C ILE A 56 -1.65 6.66 0.71
N ARG A 57 -0.99 5.91 1.59
CA ARG A 57 -1.63 4.89 2.42
C ARG A 57 -2.66 5.52 3.36
N GLU A 58 -2.32 6.63 4.01
CA GLU A 58 -3.21 7.37 4.91
C GLU A 58 -4.47 7.88 4.21
N GLU A 59 -4.34 8.40 2.98
CA GLU A 59 -5.49 8.79 2.16
C GLU A 59 -6.41 7.62 1.84
N ILE A 60 -5.82 6.47 1.46
CA ILE A 60 -6.59 5.24 1.21
C ILE A 60 -7.29 4.79 2.50
N ILE A 61 -6.62 4.84 3.64
CA ILE A 61 -7.18 4.48 4.94
C ILE A 61 -8.33 5.42 5.33
N ALA A 62 -8.16 6.73 5.12
CA ALA A 62 -9.20 7.71 5.44
C ALA A 62 -10.48 7.48 4.61
N ARG A 63 -10.33 6.99 3.38
CA ARG A 63 -11.44 6.74 2.45
C ARG A 63 -12.08 5.37 2.63
N GLU A 64 -11.27 4.32 2.73
CA GLU A 64 -11.69 2.91 2.65
C GLU A 64 -11.63 2.19 4.00
N GLY A 65 -11.01 2.81 5.01
CA GLY A 65 -10.78 2.22 6.32
C GLY A 65 -9.63 1.21 6.35
N THR A 66 -9.57 0.43 7.44
CA THR A 66 -8.57 -0.61 7.67
C THR A 66 -9.19 -1.93 8.08
N GLU A 67 -8.48 -3.01 7.76
CA GLU A 67 -8.74 -4.36 8.26
C GLU A 67 -7.59 -4.84 9.12
N ARG A 68 -7.91 -5.44 10.27
CA ARG A 68 -6.89 -6.04 11.15
C ARG A 68 -6.69 -7.51 10.81
N LEU A 69 -5.46 -7.87 10.44
CA LEU A 69 -5.07 -9.24 10.13
C LEU A 69 -4.18 -9.84 11.23
N GLY A 70 -4.46 -11.08 11.61
CA GLY A 70 -3.51 -11.86 12.39
C GLY A 70 -2.26 -12.15 11.57
N VAL A 71 -1.07 -12.00 12.18
CA VAL A 71 0.21 -12.34 11.55
C VAL A 71 0.92 -13.41 12.37
N GLY A 72 1.26 -14.52 11.73
CA GLY A 72 1.76 -15.72 12.38
C GLY A 72 0.66 -16.49 13.12
N GLY A 73 0.99 -17.73 13.51
CA GLY A 73 0.03 -18.67 14.07
C GLY A 73 -0.75 -19.44 12.99
N PRO A 74 -1.63 -20.38 13.39
CA PRO A 74 -2.33 -21.28 12.47
C PRO A 74 -3.33 -20.55 11.55
N ASP A 75 -3.96 -19.49 12.04
CA ASP A 75 -5.00 -18.75 11.30
C ASP A 75 -4.50 -17.39 10.76
N GLY A 76 -3.23 -17.05 11.00
CA GLY A 76 -2.63 -15.78 10.61
C GLY A 76 -1.84 -15.85 9.31
N VAL A 77 -1.58 -14.68 8.71
CA VAL A 77 -0.71 -14.57 7.55
C VAL A 77 0.71 -15.03 7.92
N PRO A 78 1.35 -15.92 7.16
CA PRO A 78 2.71 -16.36 7.46
C PRO A 78 3.70 -15.18 7.53
N LEU A 79 4.60 -15.22 8.51
CA LEU A 79 5.57 -14.13 8.73
C LEU A 79 6.44 -13.85 7.50
N LYS A 80 6.84 -14.91 6.78
CA LYS A 80 7.60 -14.79 5.54
C LYS A 80 6.79 -14.04 4.47
N THR A 81 5.54 -14.43 4.27
CA THR A 81 4.62 -13.79 3.31
C THR A 81 4.39 -12.32 3.65
N ALA A 82 4.10 -12.01 4.91
CA ALA A 82 3.92 -10.63 5.37
C ALA A 82 5.18 -9.79 5.11
N ARG A 83 6.37 -10.35 5.38
CA ARG A 83 7.65 -9.68 5.12
C ARG A 83 7.87 -9.38 3.63
N GLU A 84 7.66 -10.38 2.78
CA GLU A 84 8.00 -10.30 1.36
C GLU A 84 7.01 -9.42 0.58
N VAL A 85 5.72 -9.52 0.91
CA VAL A 85 4.66 -8.76 0.23
C VAL A 85 4.63 -7.30 0.68
N MET A 86 4.72 -7.07 2.00
CA MET A 86 4.59 -5.72 2.57
C MET A 86 5.92 -5.04 2.86
N GLY A 87 7.06 -5.70 2.61
CA GLY A 87 8.39 -5.13 2.87
C GLY A 87 8.65 -4.84 4.35
N LEU A 88 7.96 -5.51 5.27
CA LEU A 88 8.04 -5.23 6.70
C LEU A 88 9.43 -5.56 7.27
N THR A 89 9.93 -4.67 8.12
CA THR A 89 11.10 -4.94 8.94
C THR A 89 10.80 -6.00 10.01
N LEU A 90 11.84 -6.58 10.61
CA LEU A 90 11.69 -7.52 11.72
C LEU A 90 10.95 -6.91 12.92
N ALA A 91 11.18 -5.64 13.21
CA ALA A 91 10.48 -4.92 14.27
C ALA A 91 8.99 -4.79 13.97
N GLN A 92 8.63 -4.40 12.74
CA GLN A 92 7.24 -4.31 12.31
C GLN A 92 6.55 -5.68 12.31
N LEU A 93 7.23 -6.75 11.90
CA LEU A 93 6.69 -8.12 11.97
C LEU A 93 6.43 -8.57 13.41
N SER A 94 7.32 -8.22 14.35
CA SER A 94 7.14 -8.52 15.77
C SER A 94 5.91 -7.81 16.34
N GLN A 95 5.73 -6.52 16.00
CA GLN A 95 4.55 -5.76 16.40
C GLN A 95 3.28 -6.32 15.78
N ALA A 96 3.29 -6.59 14.47
CA ALA A 96 2.16 -7.17 13.75
C ALA A 96 1.76 -8.54 14.30
N ARG A 97 2.73 -9.36 14.73
CA ARG A 97 2.45 -10.64 15.39
C ARG A 97 1.75 -10.46 16.73
N SER A 98 2.10 -9.42 17.47
CA SER A 98 1.59 -9.18 18.82
C SER A 98 0.22 -8.50 18.82
N HIS A 99 -0.04 -7.64 17.84
CA HIS A 99 -1.22 -6.75 17.82
C HIS A 99 -2.11 -6.91 16.59
N GLY A 100 -1.71 -7.75 15.63
CA GLY A 100 -2.28 -7.77 14.28
C GLY A 100 -1.67 -6.69 13.38
N PHE A 101 -1.71 -6.93 12.08
CA PHE A 101 -1.32 -5.98 11.05
C PHE A 101 -2.54 -5.20 10.58
N GLU A 102 -2.45 -3.87 10.61
CA GLU A 102 -3.50 -2.99 10.13
C GLU A 102 -3.31 -2.70 8.64
N ALA A 103 -4.04 -3.44 7.81
CA ALA A 103 -3.94 -3.42 6.36
C ALA A 103 -5.04 -2.56 5.74
N THR A 104 -4.79 -2.01 4.55
CA THR A 104 -5.89 -1.58 3.68
C THR A 104 -6.67 -2.81 3.19
N PRO A 105 -7.94 -2.67 2.74
CA PRO A 105 -8.69 -3.80 2.20
C PRO A 105 -7.97 -4.55 1.06
N VAL A 106 -7.30 -3.80 0.18
CA VAL A 106 -6.54 -4.35 -0.96
C VAL A 106 -5.29 -5.10 -0.50
N GLU A 107 -4.58 -4.59 0.50
CA GLU A 107 -3.46 -5.30 1.11
C GLU A 107 -3.92 -6.56 1.82
N ALA A 108 -5.07 -6.50 2.49
CA ALA A 108 -5.63 -7.64 3.19
C ALA A 108 -6.01 -8.76 2.22
N GLU A 109 -6.65 -8.41 1.10
CA GLU A 109 -6.94 -9.34 0.00
C GLU A 109 -5.66 -10.02 -0.50
N LEU A 110 -4.63 -9.22 -0.82
CA LEU A 110 -3.38 -9.76 -1.33
C LEU A 110 -2.71 -10.71 -0.33
N LEU A 111 -2.64 -10.33 0.94
CA LEU A 111 -1.99 -11.13 1.98
C LEU A 111 -2.72 -12.46 2.21
N ARG A 112 -4.06 -12.46 2.24
CA ARG A 112 -4.88 -13.68 2.33
C ARG A 112 -4.66 -14.57 1.11
N GLY A 113 -4.71 -14.01 -0.10
CA GLY A 113 -4.48 -14.74 -1.34
C GLY A 113 -3.07 -15.35 -1.40
N SER A 114 -2.06 -14.60 -0.96
CA SER A 114 -0.66 -15.05 -0.94
C SER A 114 -0.43 -16.15 0.09
N ALA A 115 -1.06 -16.05 1.27
CA ALA A 115 -1.00 -17.07 2.31
C ALA A 115 -1.61 -18.41 1.84
N LEU A 116 -2.75 -18.37 1.15
CA LEU A 116 -3.40 -19.55 0.59
C LEU A 116 -2.50 -20.25 -0.46
N ARG A 117 -1.83 -19.49 -1.32
CA ARG A 117 -0.90 -20.03 -2.32
C ARG A 117 0.31 -20.69 -1.67
N ALA A 118 0.89 -20.06 -0.65
CA ALA A 118 2.01 -20.64 0.10
C ALA A 118 1.63 -21.96 0.78
N ALA A 119 0.44 -22.03 1.37
CA ALA A 119 -0.07 -23.26 2.00
C ALA A 119 -0.32 -24.40 1.00
N GLY A 120 -0.68 -24.08 -0.25
CA GLY A 120 -0.81 -25.05 -1.34
C GLY A 120 0.53 -25.60 -1.83
N GLU A 121 1.55 -24.75 -1.90
CA GLU A 121 2.91 -25.12 -2.34
C GLU A 121 3.60 -26.06 -1.34
N ASP A 122 3.44 -25.83 -0.04
CA ASP A 122 3.99 -26.71 1.00
C ASP A 122 3.35 -28.11 1.01
N ARG A 123 2.09 -28.24 0.57
CA ARG A 123 1.38 -29.54 0.48
C ARG A 123 1.77 -30.37 -0.74
N GLY A 124 2.29 -29.75 -1.80
CA GLY A 124 2.77 -30.44 -3.01
C GLY A 124 4.21 -30.96 -2.91
N ARG A 125 4.89 -30.72 -1.77
CA ARG A 125 6.31 -31.04 -1.57
C ARG A 125 6.58 -32.34 -0.82
N PHE A 126 5.55 -33.13 -0.52
CA PHE A 126 5.63 -34.41 0.20
C PHE A 126 5.26 -35.59 -0.70
#